data_AF-A0A5C6QWT5-F1
#
_entry.id   AF-A0A5C6QWT5-F1
#
_cell.length_a   1.000
_cell.length_b   1.000
_cell.length_c   1.000
_cell.angle_alpha   90.00
_cell.angle_beta   90.00
_cell.angle_gamma   90.00
#
_symmetry.space_group_name_H-M   'P 1'
#
loop_
_entity.id
_entity.type
_entity.pdbx_description
1 polymer ?
#
loop_
_entity_poly.entity_id
_entity_poly.type
_entity_poly.pdbx_seq_one_letter_code
_entity_poly.pdbx_strand_id
1 'polypeptide(L)'
;MKIIIEYESSWRNSFLDGNNNESLPNTGRKFIGSMSSLKKPENFIKRDVTINTVMGVLNRLIGDQRKLYQARNGSNYFFEELEPLVSFNDKPAYINNEMTYIRNITGSTDQNSYTGMIKVNDPMFLSDYSNEFWGVLALNVDELCQFITSKGTVNAKIAVDPLSIIARLEELNKLKPIENIDLANKSFELLQSKFDKFNGLNNKGLIYPIALYCSALYLQLDLLSVVKKYDMSTAKKKAGGIGGISNNGFTKKDFMDRFTTGEKKKVWGNPYIHEEFVKGEGKTKHLMTKASGTLEMTLNISREKAKEIKLMIDNAGVSSFYLGKKGLAYVSTINTREEN
;
A
#
# COMPACT_ATOMS: atom_id res chain seq x y z
N MET A 1 -45.22 -9.23 -1.11
CA MET A 1 -44.51 -9.26 -2.42
C MET A 1 -43.18 -9.96 -2.25
N LYS A 2 -42.79 -10.83 -3.20
CA LYS A 2 -41.51 -11.53 -3.19
C LYS A 2 -40.73 -11.26 -4.48
N ILE A 3 -39.44 -10.93 -4.37
CA ILE A 3 -38.52 -10.74 -5.49
C ILE A 3 -37.35 -11.70 -5.30
N ILE A 4 -37.07 -12.52 -6.32
CA ILE A 4 -35.95 -13.46 -6.33
C ILE A 4 -34.89 -12.92 -7.29
N ILE A 5 -33.67 -12.77 -6.78
CA ILE A 5 -32.50 -12.39 -7.54
C ILE A 5 -31.57 -13.58 -7.61
N GLU A 6 -31.20 -13.98 -8.81
CA GLU A 6 -30.11 -14.92 -9.03
C GLU A 6 -28.82 -14.13 -9.23
N TYR A 7 -27.74 -14.59 -8.62
CA TYR A 7 -26.43 -13.96 -8.74
C TYR A 7 -25.31 -14.97 -8.88
N GLU A 8 -24.29 -14.58 -9.62
CA GLU A 8 -23.07 -15.35 -9.82
C GLU A 8 -21.83 -14.49 -9.57
N SER A 9 -20.81 -15.12 -9.01
CA SER A 9 -19.48 -14.55 -8.86
C SER A 9 -19.41 -13.20 -8.12
N SER A 10 -20.30 -12.98 -7.16
CA SER A 10 -20.33 -11.77 -6.32
C SER A 10 -19.15 -11.77 -5.33
N TRP A 11 -18.38 -10.68 -5.29
CA TRP A 11 -17.25 -10.54 -4.36
C TRP A 11 -17.73 -10.14 -2.97
N ARG A 12 -17.32 -10.92 -1.97
CA ARG A 12 -17.69 -10.78 -0.55
C ARG A 12 -16.60 -10.10 0.29
N ASN A 13 -15.84 -9.18 -0.32
CA ASN A 13 -14.77 -8.44 0.37
C ASN A 13 -14.73 -6.93 0.03
N SER A 14 -14.30 -6.13 1.01
CA SER A 14 -13.92 -4.72 0.81
C SER A 14 -12.42 -4.52 0.96
N PHE A 15 -11.91 -3.53 0.22
CA PHE A 15 -10.50 -3.10 0.23
C PHE A 15 -10.38 -1.58 0.36
N LEU A 16 -11.48 -0.93 0.70
CA LEU A 16 -11.56 0.49 0.98
C LEU A 16 -11.98 0.68 2.43
N ASP A 17 -11.31 1.61 3.09
CA ASP A 17 -11.67 2.12 4.40
C ASP A 17 -12.88 3.07 4.32
N GLY A 18 -13.46 3.42 5.46
CA GLY A 18 -14.62 4.33 5.58
C GLY A 18 -15.96 3.71 5.17
N ASN A 19 -16.97 4.56 4.97
CA ASN A 19 -18.34 4.11 4.70
C ASN A 19 -18.79 4.46 3.26
N ASN A 20 -19.65 3.63 2.66
CA ASN A 20 -20.30 3.94 1.38
C ASN A 20 -21.66 4.62 1.56
N ASN A 21 -22.13 4.73 2.80
CA ASN A 21 -23.38 5.39 3.19
C ASN A 21 -23.18 6.87 3.54
N GLU A 22 -22.07 7.47 3.13
CA GLU A 22 -21.74 8.87 3.36
C GLU A 22 -21.13 9.48 2.09
N SER A 23 -21.03 10.82 2.07
CA SER A 23 -20.39 11.53 0.97
C SER A 23 -18.92 11.13 0.84
N LEU A 24 -18.46 10.97 -0.41
CA LEU A 24 -17.07 10.61 -0.67
C LEU A 24 -16.15 11.78 -0.25
N PRO A 25 -15.02 11.50 0.44
CA PRO A 25 -14.00 12.51 0.67
C PRO A 25 -13.43 13.04 -0.65
N ASN A 26 -12.95 14.29 -0.66
CA ASN A 26 -12.37 14.94 -1.85
C ASN A 26 -11.19 14.14 -2.45
N THR A 27 -10.41 13.46 -1.61
CA THR A 27 -9.27 12.63 -2.01
C THR A 27 -9.65 11.18 -2.30
N GLY A 28 -10.94 10.85 -2.28
CA GLY A 28 -11.45 9.49 -2.36
C GLY A 28 -11.28 8.69 -1.05
N ARG A 29 -11.66 7.42 -1.08
CA ARG A 29 -11.50 6.52 0.07
C ARG A 29 -10.12 5.87 0.07
N LYS A 30 -9.55 5.70 1.26
CA LYS A 30 -8.24 5.08 1.44
C LYS A 30 -8.28 3.60 1.01
N PHE A 31 -7.36 3.23 0.13
CA PHE A 31 -7.14 1.84 -0.26
C PHE A 31 -6.32 1.11 0.81
N ILE A 32 -6.87 0.00 1.32
CA ILE A 32 -6.28 -0.82 2.39
C ILE A 32 -6.03 -2.28 1.95
N GLY A 33 -6.09 -2.55 0.64
CA GLY A 33 -5.87 -3.88 0.07
C GLY A 33 -4.42 -4.24 -0.24
N SER A 34 -3.44 -3.44 0.17
CA SER A 34 -2.01 -3.75 -0.06
C SER A 34 -1.54 -4.92 0.82
N MET A 35 -0.57 -5.71 0.40
CA MET A 35 -0.06 -6.84 1.22
C MET A 35 0.44 -6.39 2.60
N SER A 36 1.04 -5.21 2.71
CA SER A 36 1.47 -4.67 4.01
C SER A 36 0.29 -4.23 4.87
N SER A 37 -0.74 -3.61 4.26
CA SER A 37 -1.99 -3.25 4.95
C SER A 37 -2.74 -4.48 5.44
N LEU A 38 -2.83 -5.52 4.61
CA LEU A 38 -3.53 -6.77 4.91
C LEU A 38 -2.84 -7.63 5.97
N LYS A 39 -1.61 -7.30 6.41
CA LYS A 39 -1.03 -7.95 7.61
C LYS A 39 -1.81 -7.66 8.87
N LYS A 40 -2.54 -6.54 8.89
CA LYS A 40 -3.42 -6.17 9.99
C LYS A 40 -4.80 -6.82 9.79
N PRO A 41 -5.27 -7.68 10.69
CA PRO A 41 -6.53 -8.42 10.52
C PRO A 41 -7.73 -7.52 10.23
N GLU A 42 -7.80 -6.34 10.83
CA GLU A 42 -8.90 -5.38 10.66
C GLU A 42 -9.05 -4.85 9.23
N ASN A 43 -7.99 -4.92 8.41
CA ASN A 43 -8.02 -4.49 7.01
C ASN A 43 -8.53 -5.60 6.07
N PHE A 44 -8.62 -6.84 6.54
CA PHE A 44 -9.19 -7.95 5.78
C PHE A 44 -10.71 -7.99 5.97
N ILE A 45 -11.43 -7.17 5.19
CA ILE A 45 -12.87 -6.95 5.41
C ILE A 45 -13.69 -7.95 4.58
N LYS A 46 -14.30 -8.93 5.25
CA LYS A 46 -15.39 -9.75 4.69
C LYS A 46 -16.71 -8.98 4.71
N ARG A 47 -17.59 -9.27 3.76
CA ARG A 47 -18.89 -8.60 3.59
C ARG A 47 -19.97 -9.61 3.21
N ASP A 48 -21.09 -9.50 3.90
CA ASP A 48 -22.31 -10.23 3.59
C ASP A 48 -23.38 -9.30 3.02
N VAL A 49 -24.45 -9.88 2.48
CA VAL A 49 -25.64 -9.12 2.10
C VAL A 49 -26.27 -8.56 3.37
N THR A 50 -26.52 -7.24 3.36
CA THR A 50 -27.18 -6.53 4.46
C THR A 50 -28.43 -5.84 3.94
N ILE A 51 -29.24 -5.28 4.84
CA ILE A 51 -30.39 -4.45 4.44
C ILE A 51 -29.97 -3.29 3.53
N ASN A 52 -28.80 -2.68 3.74
CA ASN A 52 -28.29 -1.64 2.84
C ASN A 52 -28.04 -2.17 1.42
N THR A 53 -27.56 -3.41 1.29
CA THR A 53 -27.38 -4.04 -0.02
C THR A 53 -28.73 -4.25 -0.71
N VAL A 54 -29.71 -4.78 0.03
CA VAL A 54 -31.08 -5.03 -0.46
C VAL A 54 -31.77 -3.73 -0.88
N MET A 55 -31.74 -2.70 -0.04
CA MET A 55 -32.33 -1.41 -0.36
C MET A 55 -31.64 -0.73 -1.53
N GLY A 56 -30.31 -0.85 -1.64
CA GLY A 56 -29.58 -0.38 -2.81
C GLY A 56 -30.06 -1.06 -4.10
N VAL A 57 -30.34 -2.36 -4.05
CA VAL A 57 -30.89 -3.10 -5.19
C VAL A 57 -32.32 -2.68 -5.49
N LEU A 58 -33.21 -2.56 -4.50
CA LEU A 58 -34.60 -2.12 -4.70
C LEU A 58 -34.67 -0.72 -5.35
N ASN A 59 -33.86 0.23 -4.86
CA ASN A 59 -33.73 1.56 -5.47
C ASN A 59 -33.20 1.48 -6.91
N ARG A 60 -32.19 0.63 -7.16
CA ARG A 60 -31.64 0.43 -8.49
C ARG A 60 -32.68 -0.15 -9.46
N LEU A 61 -33.53 -1.07 -9.00
CA LEU A 61 -34.56 -1.74 -9.81
C LEU A 61 -35.67 -0.79 -10.25
N ILE A 62 -36.05 0.18 -9.42
CA ILE A 62 -37.02 1.24 -9.81
C ILE A 62 -36.35 2.41 -10.57
N GLY A 63 -35.06 2.29 -10.89
CA GLY A 63 -34.35 3.26 -11.73
C GLY A 63 -33.69 4.43 -11.00
N ASP A 64 -33.61 4.43 -9.66
CA ASP A 64 -32.90 5.50 -8.94
C ASP A 64 -31.40 5.48 -9.29
N GLN A 65 -30.89 6.63 -9.73
CA GLN A 65 -29.49 6.84 -10.13
C GLN A 65 -28.63 7.44 -8.99
N ARG A 66 -29.26 7.87 -7.90
CA ARG A 66 -28.56 8.42 -6.74
C ARG A 66 -27.93 7.30 -5.92
N LYS A 67 -26.94 7.64 -5.10
CA LYS A 67 -26.44 6.69 -4.10
C LYS A 67 -27.51 6.46 -3.03
N LEU A 68 -27.55 5.26 -2.46
CA LEU A 68 -28.54 4.89 -1.44
C LEU A 68 -28.65 5.91 -0.30
N TYR A 69 -27.52 6.42 0.23
CA TYR A 69 -27.57 7.41 1.30
C TYR A 69 -28.19 8.75 0.86
N GLN A 70 -28.03 9.14 -0.40
CA GLN A 70 -28.65 10.33 -0.96
C GLN A 70 -30.15 10.11 -1.17
N ALA A 71 -30.54 8.90 -1.57
CA ALA A 71 -31.94 8.53 -1.69
C ALA A 71 -32.64 8.60 -0.32
N ARG A 72 -32.06 7.98 0.71
CA ARG A 72 -32.57 8.01 2.10
C ARG A 72 -32.65 9.40 2.71
N ASN A 73 -31.71 10.29 2.36
CA ASN A 73 -31.70 11.66 2.87
C ASN A 73 -32.59 12.61 2.05
N GLY A 74 -33.20 12.15 0.96
CA GLY A 74 -34.10 12.96 0.14
C GLY A 74 -35.50 13.01 0.74
N SER A 75 -36.17 14.16 0.63
CA SER A 75 -37.52 14.38 1.19
C SER A 75 -38.61 13.47 0.61
N ASN A 76 -38.36 12.85 -0.55
CA ASN A 76 -39.31 12.05 -1.30
C ASN A 76 -38.75 10.62 -1.47
N TYR A 77 -38.14 10.05 -0.43
CA TYR A 77 -37.59 8.70 -0.50
C TYR A 77 -38.72 7.67 -0.61
N PHE A 78 -38.90 7.10 -1.80
CA PHE A 78 -40.03 6.20 -2.10
C PHE A 78 -40.14 5.01 -1.11
N PHE A 79 -39.01 4.48 -0.64
CA PHE A 79 -39.00 3.34 0.26
C PHE A 79 -38.95 3.72 1.75
N GLU A 80 -39.12 4.99 2.13
CA GLU A 80 -39.00 5.44 3.53
C GLU A 80 -39.89 4.63 4.49
N GLU A 81 -41.18 4.52 4.17
CA GLU A 81 -42.15 3.77 4.97
C GLU A 81 -42.12 2.26 4.70
N LEU A 82 -41.51 1.83 3.59
CA LEU A 82 -41.49 0.44 3.16
C LEU A 82 -40.25 -0.31 3.66
N GLU A 83 -39.14 0.40 3.90
CA GLU A 83 -37.87 -0.18 4.34
C GLU A 83 -37.99 -1.05 5.61
N PRO A 84 -38.77 -0.67 6.65
CA PRO A 84 -39.01 -1.54 7.81
C PRO A 84 -39.79 -2.82 7.50
N LEU A 85 -40.51 -2.87 6.38
CA LEU A 85 -41.33 -4.01 5.95
C LEU A 85 -40.56 -4.98 5.04
N VAL A 86 -39.29 -4.69 4.77
CA VAL A 86 -38.40 -5.50 3.92
C VAL A 86 -37.64 -6.49 4.78
N SER A 87 -37.78 -7.77 4.46
CA SER A 87 -36.91 -8.85 4.94
C SER A 87 -36.21 -9.53 3.76
N PHE A 88 -35.13 -10.26 4.02
CA PHE A 88 -34.40 -10.96 2.98
C PHE A 88 -33.75 -12.24 3.50
N ASN A 89 -33.49 -13.17 2.58
CA ASN A 89 -32.75 -14.39 2.81
C ASN A 89 -31.73 -14.59 1.68
N ASP A 90 -30.44 -14.50 2.02
CA ASP A 90 -29.34 -14.79 1.10
C ASP A 90 -28.99 -16.28 1.16
N LYS A 91 -29.14 -16.98 0.02
CA LYS A 91 -28.93 -18.42 -0.14
C LYS A 91 -27.81 -18.67 -1.16
N PRO A 92 -26.54 -18.46 -0.78
CA PRO A 92 -25.42 -18.83 -1.63
C PRO A 92 -25.43 -20.35 -1.86
N ALA A 93 -25.49 -20.77 -3.12
CA ALA A 93 -25.36 -22.17 -3.52
C ALA A 93 -23.89 -22.62 -3.54
N TYR A 94 -22.98 -21.69 -3.88
CA TYR A 94 -21.55 -21.93 -3.95
C TYR A 94 -20.80 -20.78 -3.29
N ILE A 95 -19.84 -21.12 -2.42
CA ILE A 95 -18.89 -20.18 -1.83
C ILE A 95 -17.49 -20.70 -2.15
N ASN A 96 -16.71 -19.91 -2.87
CA ASN A 96 -15.33 -20.23 -3.19
C ASN A 96 -14.38 -19.17 -2.64
N ASN A 97 -13.16 -19.60 -2.31
CA ASN A 97 -12.07 -18.72 -1.88
C ASN A 97 -11.01 -18.72 -2.97
N GLU A 98 -10.74 -17.56 -3.57
CA GLU A 98 -9.85 -17.42 -4.71
C GLU A 98 -8.78 -16.35 -4.48
N MET A 99 -7.58 -16.60 -4.99
CA MET A 99 -6.53 -15.61 -5.01
C MET A 99 -6.75 -14.66 -6.19
N THR A 100 -7.18 -13.45 -5.88
CA THR A 100 -7.47 -12.43 -6.88
C THR A 100 -6.41 -11.34 -6.86
N TYR A 101 -5.81 -11.04 -8.01
CA TYR A 101 -4.90 -9.90 -8.14
C TYR A 101 -5.69 -8.60 -8.21
N ILE A 102 -5.56 -7.75 -7.18
CA ILE A 102 -6.23 -6.45 -7.13
C ILE A 102 -5.26 -5.33 -7.45
N ARG A 103 -5.76 -4.29 -8.12
CA ARG A 103 -4.96 -3.11 -8.48
C ARG A 103 -4.75 -2.20 -7.27
N ASN A 104 -3.53 -1.69 -7.14
CA ASN A 104 -3.19 -0.67 -6.16
C ASN A 104 -3.14 0.69 -6.88
N ILE A 105 -4.04 1.59 -6.51
CA ILE A 105 -4.19 2.92 -7.13
C ILE A 105 -3.53 4.04 -6.32
N THR A 106 -2.86 3.72 -5.21
CA THR A 106 -2.22 4.72 -4.34
C THR A 106 -0.96 5.35 -4.95
N GLY A 107 -0.43 4.78 -6.03
CA GLY A 107 0.82 5.23 -6.64
C GLY A 107 2.08 4.87 -5.84
N SER A 108 1.98 3.95 -4.87
CA SER A 108 3.14 3.47 -4.11
C SER A 108 4.23 2.89 -5.01
N THR A 109 5.48 3.12 -4.65
CA THR A 109 6.66 2.67 -5.38
C THR A 109 7.31 1.47 -4.71
N ASP A 110 7.80 0.54 -5.53
CA ASP A 110 8.52 -0.65 -5.10
C ASP A 110 9.81 -0.24 -4.37
N GLN A 111 10.13 -0.92 -3.27
CA GLN A 111 11.29 -0.55 -2.45
C GLN A 111 12.63 -0.99 -3.06
N ASN A 112 12.61 -2.05 -3.88
CA ASN A 112 13.81 -2.76 -4.32
C ASN A 112 13.98 -2.76 -5.85
N SER A 113 13.03 -2.20 -6.58
CA SER A 113 12.99 -2.19 -8.05
C SER A 113 13.11 -0.77 -8.62
N TYR A 114 13.54 -0.69 -9.88
CA TYR A 114 13.68 0.55 -10.65
C TYR A 114 13.19 0.34 -12.09
N THR A 115 13.14 1.42 -12.88
CA THR A 115 12.77 1.35 -14.30
C THR A 115 13.77 2.13 -15.17
N GLY A 116 13.80 1.81 -16.46
CA GLY A 116 14.73 2.42 -17.41
C GLY A 116 16.15 1.85 -17.33
N MET A 117 17.10 2.59 -17.91
CA MET A 117 18.51 2.20 -18.01
C MET A 117 19.31 2.77 -16.85
N ILE A 118 20.39 2.08 -16.47
CA ILE A 118 21.30 2.50 -15.40
C ILE A 118 22.29 3.53 -15.95
N LYS A 119 22.45 4.64 -15.23
CA LYS A 119 23.35 5.76 -15.58
C LYS A 119 24.76 5.51 -15.03
N VAL A 120 25.49 4.56 -15.63
CA VAL A 120 26.89 4.28 -15.26
C VAL A 120 27.84 5.44 -15.57
N ASN A 121 27.42 6.35 -16.45
CA ASN A 121 28.16 7.54 -16.85
C ASN A 121 27.80 8.80 -16.02
N ASP A 122 27.11 8.64 -14.89
CA ASP A 122 26.83 9.79 -14.02
C ASP A 122 28.15 10.37 -13.48
N PRO A 123 28.34 11.70 -13.49
CA PRO A 123 29.60 12.31 -13.05
C PRO A 123 30.03 11.89 -11.65
N MET A 124 29.09 11.59 -10.75
CA MET A 124 29.40 11.12 -9.39
C MET A 124 30.24 9.83 -9.37
N PHE A 125 30.23 9.04 -10.44
CA PHE A 125 31.01 7.80 -10.58
C PHE A 125 32.26 7.96 -11.47
N LEU A 126 32.37 9.06 -12.22
CA LEU A 126 33.45 9.29 -13.19
C LEU A 126 34.40 10.43 -12.81
N SER A 127 34.03 11.28 -11.85
CA SER A 127 34.87 12.39 -11.39
C SER A 127 36.13 11.91 -10.66
N ASP A 128 37.14 12.78 -10.59
CA ASP A 128 38.40 12.58 -9.89
C ASP A 128 38.24 12.24 -8.40
N TYR A 129 37.26 12.85 -7.73
CA TYR A 129 36.94 12.58 -6.33
C TYR A 129 36.28 11.21 -6.11
N SER A 130 35.79 10.56 -7.17
CA SER A 130 34.80 9.48 -7.05
C SER A 130 35.33 8.26 -6.29
N ASN A 131 36.56 7.84 -6.59
CA ASN A 131 37.20 6.72 -5.90
C ASN A 131 37.40 6.99 -4.41
N GLU A 132 37.87 8.19 -4.04
CA GLU A 132 38.11 8.55 -2.63
C GLU A 132 36.78 8.73 -1.87
N PHE A 133 35.74 9.19 -2.56
CA PHE A 133 34.41 9.34 -1.98
C PHE A 133 33.76 7.99 -1.69
N TRP A 134 33.63 7.13 -2.71
CA TRP A 134 32.96 5.83 -2.56
C TRP A 134 33.81 4.80 -1.83
N GLY A 135 35.13 4.97 -1.80
CA GLY A 135 36.07 4.12 -1.06
C GLY A 135 35.76 4.02 0.44
N VAL A 136 35.03 4.99 1.02
CA VAL A 136 34.57 4.92 2.42
C VAL A 136 33.74 3.67 2.68
N LEU A 137 32.93 3.24 1.69
CA LEU A 137 32.09 2.04 1.82
C LEU A 137 32.90 0.73 1.76
N ALA A 138 34.16 0.79 1.32
CA ALA A 138 35.05 -0.36 1.23
C ALA A 138 35.80 -0.64 2.55
N LEU A 139 35.90 0.36 3.44
CA LEU A 139 36.55 0.22 4.74
C LEU A 139 35.83 -0.83 5.59
N ASN A 140 36.56 -1.56 6.42
CA ASN A 140 35.97 -2.32 7.52
C ASN A 140 35.54 -1.38 8.67
N VAL A 141 34.86 -1.91 9.69
CA VAL A 141 34.29 -1.08 10.77
C VAL A 141 35.37 -0.34 11.57
N ASP A 142 36.49 -0.99 11.86
CA ASP A 142 37.58 -0.37 12.62
C ASP A 142 38.27 0.73 11.81
N GLU A 143 38.57 0.46 10.54
CA GLU A 143 39.10 1.44 9.58
C GLU A 143 38.15 2.63 9.41
N LEU A 144 36.84 2.39 9.34
CA LEU A 144 35.83 3.43 9.26
C LEU A 144 35.85 4.31 10.52
N CYS A 145 35.92 3.71 11.72
CA CYS A 145 35.94 4.46 12.96
C CYS A 145 37.24 5.28 13.10
N GLN A 146 38.38 4.72 12.64
CA GLN A 146 39.65 5.44 12.53
C GLN A 146 39.54 6.60 11.53
N PHE A 147 38.92 6.39 10.37
CA PHE A 147 38.69 7.44 9.38
C PHE A 147 37.85 8.59 9.96
N ILE A 148 36.75 8.28 10.66
CA ILE A 148 35.86 9.28 11.26
C ILE A 148 36.62 10.15 12.28
N THR A 149 37.45 9.52 13.11
CA THR A 149 38.17 10.20 14.20
C THR A 149 39.41 10.96 13.73
N SER A 150 40.19 10.38 12.81
CA SER A 150 41.44 10.98 12.30
C SER A 150 41.27 11.87 11.07
N LYS A 151 40.16 11.72 10.33
CA LYS A 151 39.89 12.40 9.04
C LYS A 151 41.00 12.13 8.00
N GLY A 152 41.57 10.93 8.02
CA GLY A 152 42.61 10.49 7.09
C GLY A 152 42.13 10.32 5.64
N THR A 153 43.07 10.19 4.71
CA THR A 153 42.78 9.93 3.29
C THR A 153 42.30 8.49 3.07
N VAL A 154 41.30 8.32 2.21
CA VAL A 154 40.69 7.02 1.93
C VAL A 154 41.34 6.42 0.68
N ASN A 155 42.14 5.36 0.86
CA ASN A 155 42.82 4.67 -0.25
C ASN A 155 42.14 3.35 -0.66
N ALA A 156 41.09 2.95 0.05
CA ALA A 156 40.38 1.71 -0.25
C ALA A 156 39.64 1.81 -1.59
N LYS A 157 39.73 0.76 -2.41
CA LYS A 157 39.14 0.72 -3.74
C LYS A 157 37.91 -0.18 -3.76
N ILE A 158 36.90 0.26 -4.50
CA ILE A 158 35.66 -0.48 -4.77
C ILE A 158 35.24 -0.23 -6.21
N ALA A 159 34.41 -1.12 -6.77
CA ALA A 159 33.75 -0.84 -8.04
C ALA A 159 32.79 0.35 -7.89
N VAL A 160 32.97 1.35 -8.77
CA VAL A 160 32.28 2.65 -8.69
C VAL A 160 31.23 2.73 -9.79
N ASP A 161 30.12 2.05 -9.58
CA ASP A 161 28.93 2.10 -10.43
C ASP A 161 27.67 1.93 -9.57
N PRO A 162 26.48 2.34 -10.06
CA PRO A 162 25.26 2.30 -9.26
C PRO A 162 24.94 0.93 -8.65
N LEU A 163 25.17 -0.17 -9.38
CA LEU A 163 24.83 -1.51 -8.91
C LEU A 163 25.81 -2.01 -7.85
N SER A 164 27.10 -1.79 -8.06
CA SER A 164 28.13 -2.17 -7.08
C SER A 164 27.96 -1.41 -5.78
N ILE A 165 27.69 -0.09 -5.85
CA ILE A 165 27.49 0.74 -4.67
C ILE A 165 26.23 0.35 -3.91
N ILE A 166 25.10 0.14 -4.59
CA ILE A 166 23.87 -0.24 -3.90
C ILE A 166 23.96 -1.65 -3.29
N ALA A 167 24.63 -2.59 -3.98
CA ALA A 167 24.88 -3.92 -3.44
C ALA A 167 25.75 -3.85 -2.18
N ARG A 168 26.79 -3.01 -2.19
CA ARG A 168 27.63 -2.80 -1.00
C ARG A 168 26.84 -2.22 0.17
N LEU A 169 25.96 -1.25 -0.07
CA LEU A 169 25.09 -0.71 0.97
C LEU A 169 24.14 -1.77 1.54
N GLU A 170 23.62 -2.67 0.71
CA GLU A 170 22.78 -3.80 1.15
C GLU A 170 23.56 -4.81 2.00
N GLU A 171 24.84 -5.06 1.69
CA GLU A 171 25.72 -5.88 2.53
C GLU A 171 25.97 -5.24 3.89
N LEU A 172 26.35 -3.95 3.89
CA LEU A 172 26.62 -3.19 5.11
C LEU A 172 25.39 -3.10 6.02
N ASN A 173 24.19 -3.05 5.44
CA ASN A 173 22.92 -3.03 6.18
C ASN A 173 22.57 -4.37 6.86
N LYS A 174 23.21 -5.47 6.46
CA LYS A 174 23.04 -6.79 7.09
C LYS A 174 23.99 -6.99 8.28
N LEU A 175 24.96 -6.09 8.49
CA LEU A 175 25.86 -6.17 9.63
C LEU A 175 25.09 -6.05 10.94
N LYS A 176 25.48 -6.87 11.92
CA LYS A 176 24.87 -6.83 13.25
C LYS A 176 25.20 -5.50 13.94
N PRO A 177 24.29 -4.97 14.77
CA PRO A 177 24.61 -3.85 15.63
C PRO A 177 25.83 -4.15 16.51
N ILE A 178 26.70 -3.15 16.69
CA ILE A 178 27.93 -3.25 17.46
C ILE A 178 27.80 -2.51 18.79
N GLU A 179 28.64 -2.88 19.76
CA GLU A 179 28.68 -2.22 21.05
C GLU A 179 29.17 -0.78 20.92
N ASN A 180 28.56 0.11 21.71
CA ASN A 180 28.89 1.53 21.74
C ASN A 180 30.02 1.77 22.75
N ILE A 181 31.21 1.30 22.43
CA ILE A 181 32.41 1.38 23.28
C ILE A 181 33.62 1.92 22.49
N ASP A 182 34.64 2.36 23.22
CA ASP A 182 35.94 2.74 22.70
C ASP A 182 35.89 3.62 21.44
N LEU A 183 36.46 3.14 20.34
CA LEU A 183 36.58 3.88 19.09
C LEU A 183 35.21 4.06 18.41
N ALA A 184 34.33 3.06 18.49
CA ALA A 184 32.99 3.15 17.92
C ALA A 184 32.15 4.23 18.60
N ASN A 185 32.25 4.34 19.93
CA ASN A 185 31.61 5.41 20.70
C ASN A 185 32.12 6.79 20.32
N LYS A 186 33.44 6.98 20.27
CA LYS A 186 34.06 8.26 19.85
C LYS A 186 33.62 8.66 18.43
N SER A 187 33.59 7.71 17.50
CA SER A 187 33.10 7.95 16.14
C SER A 187 31.63 8.35 16.12
N PHE A 188 30.80 7.68 16.92
CA PHE A 188 29.38 8.00 17.05
C PHE A 188 29.17 9.44 17.58
N GLU A 189 29.84 9.82 18.67
CA GLU A 189 29.72 11.15 19.28
C GLU A 189 30.20 12.27 18.33
N LEU A 190 31.27 12.03 17.57
CA LEU A 190 31.75 12.96 16.55
C LEU A 190 30.71 13.16 15.45
N LEU A 191 30.09 12.09 14.96
CA LEU A 191 29.05 12.19 13.94
C LEU A 191 27.77 12.84 14.48
N GLN A 192 27.39 12.54 15.72
CA GLN A 192 26.22 13.12 16.38
C GLN A 192 26.38 14.62 16.61
N SER A 193 27.56 15.07 17.04
CA SER A 193 27.86 16.50 17.20
C SER A 193 27.92 17.25 15.87
N LYS A 194 28.22 16.55 14.76
CA LYS A 194 28.32 17.16 13.43
C LYS A 194 26.99 17.18 12.66
N PHE A 195 26.13 16.18 12.87
CA PHE A 195 24.91 16.00 12.09
C PHE A 195 23.68 15.84 13.00
N ASP A 196 22.89 16.90 13.14
CA ASP A 196 21.70 16.95 14.03
C ASP A 196 20.70 15.80 13.80
N LYS A 197 20.61 15.30 12.56
CA LYS A 197 19.68 14.22 12.17
C LYS A 197 20.24 12.83 12.39
N PHE A 198 21.50 12.71 12.83
CA PHE A 198 22.12 11.41 13.07
C PHE A 198 21.60 10.78 14.36
N ASN A 199 20.95 9.63 14.20
CA ASN A 199 20.47 8.75 15.24
C ASN A 199 20.79 7.30 14.83
N GLY A 200 22.02 6.89 15.09
CA GLY A 200 22.57 5.60 14.70
C GLY A 200 22.40 4.49 15.74
N LEU A 201 21.53 4.64 16.74
CA LEU A 201 21.36 3.65 17.82
C LEU A 201 20.06 2.85 17.66
N ASN A 202 20.08 1.60 18.13
CA ASN A 202 18.88 0.81 18.34
C ASN A 202 18.29 1.01 19.75
N ASN A 203 17.15 0.39 20.03
CA ASN A 203 16.48 0.48 21.34
C ASN A 203 17.31 -0.06 22.52
N LYS A 204 18.40 -0.79 22.26
CA LYS A 204 19.33 -1.32 23.26
C LYS A 204 20.61 -0.49 23.39
N GLY A 205 20.71 0.66 22.72
CA GLY A 205 21.91 1.50 22.72
C GLY A 205 23.09 0.97 21.89
N LEU A 206 22.86 -0.04 21.03
CA LEU A 206 23.89 -0.55 20.11
C LEU A 206 23.90 0.28 18.82
N ILE A 207 25.08 0.46 18.22
CA ILE A 207 25.25 1.24 17.00
C ILE A 207 24.93 0.39 15.78
N TYR A 208 24.16 0.95 14.85
CA TYR A 208 23.99 0.39 13.51
C TYR A 208 25.19 0.74 12.62
N PRO A 209 25.98 -0.24 12.13
CA PRO A 209 27.14 0.05 11.28
C PRO A 209 26.78 0.86 10.03
N ILE A 210 25.66 0.54 9.37
CA ILE A 210 25.19 1.26 8.18
C ILE A 210 25.00 2.77 8.44
N ALA A 211 24.57 3.15 9.64
CA ALA A 211 24.41 4.56 10.00
C ALA A 211 25.77 5.28 10.07
N LEU A 212 26.80 4.61 10.61
CA LEU A 212 28.17 5.12 10.60
C LEU A 212 28.69 5.30 9.16
N TYR A 213 28.55 4.29 8.31
CA TYR A 213 29.01 4.37 6.91
C TYR A 213 28.32 5.51 6.15
N CYS A 214 26.99 5.63 6.27
CA CYS A 214 26.27 6.67 5.57
C CYS A 214 26.64 8.07 6.10
N SER A 215 26.77 8.27 7.41
CA SER A 215 27.24 9.55 7.95
C SER A 215 28.71 9.85 7.63
N ALA A 216 29.56 8.83 7.54
CA ALA A 216 30.94 8.97 7.11
C ALA A 216 31.04 9.41 5.64
N LEU A 217 30.13 8.98 4.76
CA LEU A 217 30.05 9.52 3.40
C LEU A 217 29.72 11.02 3.39
N TYR A 218 28.82 11.48 4.27
CA TYR A 218 28.55 12.91 4.42
C TYR A 218 29.76 13.66 4.97
N LEU A 219 30.50 13.08 5.92
CA LEU A 219 31.77 13.64 6.39
C LEU A 219 32.79 13.74 5.24
N GLN A 220 32.92 12.69 4.43
CA GLN A 220 33.85 12.66 3.30
C GLN A 220 33.46 13.66 2.21
N LEU A 221 32.16 13.87 1.98
CA LEU A 221 31.64 14.90 1.09
C LEU A 221 32.16 16.30 1.49
N ASP A 222 32.17 16.60 2.79
CA ASP A 222 32.70 17.86 3.30
C ASP A 222 34.22 17.92 3.22
N LEU A 223 34.93 16.84 3.57
CA LEU A 223 36.39 16.80 3.54
C LEU A 223 36.94 17.00 2.13
N LEU A 224 36.37 16.32 1.13
CA LEU A 224 36.76 16.47 -0.27
C LEU A 224 36.49 17.89 -0.79
N SER A 225 35.38 18.49 -0.37
CA SER A 225 35.03 19.87 -0.76
C SER A 225 35.91 20.92 -0.08
N VAL A 226 36.11 20.81 1.25
CA VAL A 226 36.76 21.86 2.05
C VAL A 226 38.29 21.74 2.04
N VAL A 227 38.81 20.52 2.17
CA VAL A 227 40.24 20.26 2.33
C VAL A 227 40.90 20.06 0.97
N LYS A 228 40.34 19.18 0.13
CA LYS A 228 40.90 18.85 -1.19
C LYS A 228 40.45 19.80 -2.31
N LYS A 229 39.46 20.66 -2.03
CA LYS A 229 38.92 21.66 -2.96
C LYS A 229 38.31 21.06 -4.24
N TYR A 230 37.81 19.83 -4.17
CA TYR A 230 37.02 19.25 -5.27
C TYR A 230 35.66 19.93 -5.40
N ASP A 231 35.17 20.03 -6.64
CA ASP A 231 33.77 20.39 -6.89
C ASP A 231 32.85 19.19 -6.64
N MET A 232 32.16 19.22 -5.51
CA MET A 232 31.20 18.19 -5.10
C MET A 232 29.77 18.48 -5.56
N SER A 233 29.55 19.46 -6.44
CA SER A 233 28.22 19.86 -6.93
C SER A 233 27.46 18.69 -7.58
N THR A 234 28.17 17.83 -8.32
CA THR A 234 27.60 16.67 -9.02
C THR A 234 27.21 15.51 -8.08
N ALA A 235 27.83 15.43 -6.90
CA ALA A 235 27.51 14.45 -5.85
C ALA A 235 26.29 14.85 -5.00
N LYS A 236 25.90 16.14 -5.03
CA LYS A 236 24.84 16.70 -4.18
C LYS A 236 23.54 16.88 -4.96
N LYS A 237 22.41 16.64 -4.28
CA LYS A 237 21.10 17.14 -4.72
C LYS A 237 21.07 18.66 -4.56
N LYS A 238 20.09 19.32 -5.18
CA LYS A 238 19.85 20.77 -5.00
C LYS A 238 19.74 21.21 -3.53
N ALA A 239 19.22 20.32 -2.66
CA ALA A 239 19.11 20.56 -1.21
C ALA A 239 20.37 20.14 -0.41
N GLY A 240 21.49 19.82 -1.06
CA GLY A 240 22.78 19.50 -0.44
C GLY A 240 23.00 18.03 -0.05
N GLY A 241 21.96 17.19 -0.01
CA GLY A 241 22.06 15.77 0.38
C GLY A 241 22.48 14.81 -0.74
N ILE A 242 22.80 13.56 -0.39
CA ILE A 242 23.20 12.52 -1.35
C ILE A 242 21.96 11.80 -1.92
N GLY A 243 22.05 11.35 -3.18
CA GLY A 243 21.06 10.52 -3.88
C GLY A 243 20.59 9.29 -3.11
N GLY A 244 19.52 9.38 -2.30
CA GLY A 244 18.93 8.20 -1.65
C GLY A 244 19.71 7.66 -0.46
N ILE A 245 20.70 8.41 0.03
CA ILE A 245 21.46 8.12 1.26
C ILE A 245 21.17 9.25 2.25
N SER A 246 20.95 8.89 3.51
CA SER A 246 20.72 9.79 4.65
C SER A 246 21.81 9.56 5.71
N ASN A 247 21.88 10.38 6.75
CA ASN A 247 22.84 10.16 7.85
C ASN A 247 22.63 8.82 8.59
N ASN A 248 21.47 8.18 8.49
CA ASN A 248 21.14 6.96 9.26
C ASN A 248 21.05 5.69 8.42
N GLY A 249 21.21 5.79 7.10
CA GLY A 249 21.01 4.67 6.19
C GLY A 249 20.63 5.13 4.79
N PHE A 250 20.14 4.20 3.96
CA PHE A 250 19.82 4.47 2.57
C PHE A 250 18.43 3.93 2.18
N THR A 251 17.89 4.47 1.10
CA THR A 251 16.64 4.04 0.49
C THR A 251 16.93 3.59 -0.94
N LYS A 252 16.94 2.28 -1.18
CA LYS A 252 17.31 1.68 -2.47
C LYS A 252 16.57 2.29 -3.67
N LYS A 253 15.23 2.37 -3.60
CA LYS A 253 14.44 2.99 -4.66
C LYS A 253 14.80 4.46 -4.94
N ASP A 254 15.22 5.23 -3.94
CA ASP A 254 15.56 6.64 -4.10
C ASP A 254 16.99 6.81 -4.63
N PHE A 255 17.88 5.89 -4.27
CA PHE A 255 19.23 5.81 -4.83
C PHE A 255 19.15 5.42 -6.31
N MET A 256 18.43 4.35 -6.62
CA MET A 256 18.28 3.88 -8.00
C MET A 256 17.59 4.92 -8.89
N ASP A 257 16.51 5.57 -8.42
CA ASP A 257 15.83 6.64 -9.17
C ASP A 257 16.76 7.78 -9.59
N ARG A 258 17.75 8.15 -8.74
CA ARG A 258 18.76 9.14 -9.11
C ARG A 258 19.65 8.66 -10.25
N PHE A 259 19.96 7.37 -10.28
CA PHE A 259 20.93 6.76 -11.20
C PHE A 259 20.28 5.86 -12.27
N THR A 260 18.98 6.01 -12.50
CA THR A 260 18.26 5.39 -13.62
C THR A 260 17.57 6.43 -14.47
N THR A 261 17.27 6.10 -15.73
CA THR A 261 16.60 7.03 -16.65
C THR A 261 15.09 7.06 -16.49
N GLY A 262 14.47 6.00 -15.97
CA GLY A 262 13.04 5.92 -15.73
C GLY A 262 12.65 6.38 -14.32
N GLU A 263 11.36 6.64 -14.12
CA GLU A 263 10.79 6.92 -12.81
C GLU A 263 10.86 5.68 -11.88
N LYS A 264 10.68 5.91 -10.58
CA LYS A 264 10.46 4.84 -9.60
C LYS A 264 9.41 3.83 -10.06
N LYS A 265 9.72 2.54 -9.90
CA LYS A 265 8.81 1.45 -10.26
C LYS A 265 7.53 1.53 -9.44
N LYS A 266 6.39 1.77 -10.08
CA LYS A 266 5.07 1.73 -9.44
C LYS A 266 4.68 0.30 -9.08
N VAL A 267 4.06 0.11 -7.92
CA VAL A 267 3.42 -1.14 -7.50
C VAL A 267 2.00 -1.15 -8.07
N TRP A 268 1.78 -1.96 -9.10
CA TRP A 268 0.50 -1.97 -9.83
C TRP A 268 -0.64 -2.66 -9.08
N GLY A 269 -0.32 -3.45 -8.07
CA GLY A 269 -1.27 -4.29 -7.36
C GLY A 269 -0.58 -5.40 -6.59
N ASN A 270 -1.38 -6.30 -6.06
CA ASN A 270 -0.93 -7.48 -5.34
C ASN A 270 -2.06 -8.53 -5.29
N PRO A 271 -1.74 -9.81 -5.02
CA PRO A 271 -2.77 -10.77 -4.64
C PRO A 271 -3.48 -10.31 -3.37
N TYR A 272 -4.80 -10.47 -3.32
CA TYR A 272 -5.60 -10.24 -2.11
C TYR A 272 -5.53 -11.48 -1.22
N ILE A 273 -4.60 -11.44 -0.26
CA ILE A 273 -4.33 -12.52 0.68
C ILE A 273 -3.97 -11.93 2.04
N HIS A 274 -4.52 -12.52 3.10
CA HIS A 274 -4.08 -12.32 4.48
C HIS A 274 -3.57 -13.67 5.01
N GLU A 275 -2.37 -13.68 5.58
CA GLU A 275 -1.79 -14.87 6.20
C GLU A 275 -1.53 -14.55 7.67
N GLU A 276 -1.95 -15.46 8.55
CA GLU A 276 -1.72 -15.36 9.99
C GLU A 276 -1.28 -16.70 10.56
N PHE A 277 -0.62 -16.67 11.72
CA PHE A 277 -0.22 -17.87 12.43
C PHE A 277 -1.16 -18.07 13.63
N VAL A 278 -1.99 -19.10 13.57
CA VAL A 278 -2.93 -19.45 14.63
C VAL A 278 -2.32 -20.55 15.49
N LYS A 279 -2.26 -20.33 16.81
CA LYS A 279 -1.69 -21.31 17.75
C LYS A 279 -2.48 -22.61 17.68
N GLY A 280 -1.82 -23.71 17.31
CA GLY A 280 -2.42 -25.05 17.19
C GLY A 280 -2.81 -25.43 15.77
N GLU A 281 -3.09 -24.46 14.89
CA GLU A 281 -3.47 -24.70 13.49
C GLU A 281 -2.33 -24.41 12.50
N GLY A 282 -1.36 -23.59 12.91
CA GLY A 282 -0.23 -23.20 12.08
C GLY A 282 -0.56 -22.01 11.18
N LYS A 283 -0.06 -22.03 9.95
CA LYS A 283 -0.20 -20.90 9.01
C LYS A 283 -1.53 -20.98 8.27
N THR A 284 -2.45 -20.07 8.59
CA THR A 284 -3.77 -19.95 7.96
C THR A 284 -3.74 -18.88 6.87
N LYS A 285 -4.41 -19.16 5.73
CA LYS A 285 -4.52 -18.23 4.59
C LYS A 285 -5.97 -17.84 4.37
N HIS A 286 -6.22 -16.55 4.31
CA HIS A 286 -7.51 -15.96 3.99
C HIS A 286 -7.43 -15.32 2.61
N LEU A 287 -8.33 -15.75 1.71
CA LEU A 287 -8.41 -15.30 0.32
C LEU A 287 -9.72 -14.57 0.06
N MET A 288 -9.86 -13.98 -1.13
CA MET A 288 -11.12 -13.34 -1.52
C MET A 288 -12.24 -14.37 -1.57
N THR A 289 -13.34 -14.09 -0.91
CA THR A 289 -14.55 -14.91 -0.94
C THR A 289 -15.44 -14.45 -2.09
N LYS A 290 -15.88 -15.41 -2.90
CA LYS A 290 -16.84 -15.20 -3.98
C LYS A 290 -18.04 -16.13 -3.76
N ALA A 291 -19.23 -15.61 -4.04
CA ALA A 291 -20.48 -16.33 -3.83
C ALA A 291 -21.35 -16.30 -5.09
N SER A 292 -22.05 -17.40 -5.34
CA SER A 292 -23.09 -17.55 -6.35
C SER A 292 -24.31 -18.22 -5.70
N GLY A 293 -25.53 -17.79 -6.03
CA GLY A 293 -26.75 -18.33 -5.45
C GLY A 293 -27.96 -17.43 -5.68
N THR A 294 -28.89 -17.44 -4.73
CA THR A 294 -30.12 -16.65 -4.80
C THR A 294 -30.26 -15.72 -3.61
N LEU A 295 -30.81 -14.54 -3.84
CA LEU A 295 -31.25 -13.60 -2.82
C LEU A 295 -32.77 -13.46 -2.92
N GLU A 296 -33.46 -13.91 -1.88
CA GLU A 296 -34.91 -13.76 -1.77
C GLU A 296 -35.22 -12.53 -0.95
N MET A 297 -35.94 -11.57 -1.53
CA MET A 297 -36.40 -10.36 -0.85
C MET A 297 -37.92 -10.43 -0.67
N THR A 298 -38.39 -10.22 0.55
CA THR A 298 -39.81 -10.22 0.90
C THR A 298 -40.21 -8.86 1.43
N LEU A 299 -41.20 -8.24 0.79
CA LEU A 299 -41.81 -6.98 1.21
C LEU A 299 -43.21 -7.28 1.73
N ASN A 300 -43.44 -7.04 3.02
CA ASN A 300 -44.75 -7.23 3.64
C ASN A 300 -45.66 -6.03 3.37
N ILE A 301 -46.28 -6.02 2.18
CA ILE A 301 -47.07 -4.92 1.65
C ILE A 301 -48.34 -5.45 0.97
N SER A 302 -49.35 -4.59 0.83
CA SER A 302 -50.58 -4.93 0.13
C SER A 302 -50.31 -5.33 -1.33
N ARG A 303 -51.21 -6.14 -1.90
CA ARG A 303 -51.15 -6.53 -3.31
C ARG A 303 -51.14 -5.33 -4.27
N GLU A 304 -51.83 -4.24 -3.92
CA GLU A 304 -51.86 -3.01 -4.72
C GLU A 304 -50.49 -2.34 -4.76
N LYS A 305 -49.86 -2.16 -3.59
CA LYS A 305 -48.50 -1.60 -3.51
C LYS A 305 -47.48 -2.49 -4.21
N ALA A 306 -47.64 -3.82 -4.11
CA ALA A 306 -46.81 -4.77 -4.83
C ALA A 306 -46.90 -4.62 -6.37
N LYS A 307 -48.10 -4.37 -6.90
CA LYS A 307 -48.32 -4.11 -8.34
C LYS A 307 -47.72 -2.77 -8.77
N GLU A 308 -47.83 -1.74 -7.94
CA GLU A 308 -47.20 -0.43 -8.19
C GLU A 308 -45.68 -0.57 -8.32
N ILE A 309 -45.03 -1.23 -7.35
CA ILE A 309 -43.58 -1.47 -7.40
C ILE A 309 -43.19 -2.28 -8.63
N LYS A 310 -43.95 -3.34 -8.96
CA LYS A 310 -43.69 -4.12 -10.17
C LYS A 310 -43.76 -3.25 -11.43
N LEU A 311 -44.79 -2.41 -11.56
CA LEU A 311 -44.93 -1.50 -12.70
C LEU A 311 -43.76 -0.51 -12.78
N MET A 312 -43.29 0.01 -11.64
CA MET A 312 -42.10 0.87 -11.60
C MET A 312 -40.85 0.15 -12.08
N ILE A 313 -40.65 -1.12 -11.69
CA ILE A 313 -39.52 -1.94 -12.15
C ILE A 313 -39.62 -2.18 -13.67
N ASP A 314 -40.79 -2.57 -14.16
CA ASP A 314 -41.05 -2.83 -15.57
C ASP A 314 -40.80 -1.57 -16.41
N ASN A 315 -41.23 -0.39 -15.92
CA ASN A 315 -41.00 0.91 -16.57
C ASN A 315 -39.53 1.34 -16.53
N ALA A 316 -38.80 1.02 -15.46
CA ALA A 316 -37.37 1.35 -15.34
C ALA A 316 -36.48 0.49 -16.25
N GLY A 317 -36.93 -0.71 -16.63
CA GLY A 317 -36.26 -1.57 -17.61
C GLY A 317 -34.88 -2.08 -17.18
N VAL A 318 -34.65 -2.26 -15.89
CA VAL A 318 -33.35 -2.69 -15.34
C VAL A 318 -33.20 -4.20 -15.43
N SER A 319 -32.29 -4.68 -16.28
CA SER A 319 -32.17 -6.11 -16.61
C SER A 319 -31.06 -6.85 -15.86
N SER A 320 -29.85 -6.30 -15.83
CA SER A 320 -28.69 -6.93 -15.18
C SER A 320 -27.89 -5.93 -14.35
N PHE A 321 -27.40 -6.36 -13.19
CA PHE A 321 -26.63 -5.52 -12.25
C PHE A 321 -25.64 -6.36 -11.44
N TYR A 322 -24.84 -5.71 -10.60
CA TYR A 322 -23.97 -6.38 -9.64
C TYR A 322 -24.66 -6.49 -8.28
N LEU A 323 -24.55 -7.65 -7.60
CA LEU A 323 -24.94 -7.77 -6.20
C LEU A 323 -23.72 -7.50 -5.31
N GLY A 324 -23.74 -6.38 -4.60
CA GLY A 324 -22.62 -5.93 -3.77
C GLY A 324 -21.45 -5.40 -4.58
N LYS A 325 -20.49 -6.27 -4.95
CA LYS A 325 -19.30 -5.89 -5.72
C LYS A 325 -18.98 -6.92 -6.81
N LYS A 326 -18.91 -6.46 -8.06
CA LYS A 326 -18.67 -7.31 -9.26
C LYS A 326 -19.64 -8.51 -9.32
N GLY A 327 -19.42 -9.42 -10.25
CA GLY A 327 -20.30 -10.57 -10.49
C GLY A 327 -21.36 -10.29 -11.55
N LEU A 328 -22.44 -11.04 -11.57
CA LEU A 328 -23.63 -10.81 -12.38
C LEU A 328 -24.84 -11.13 -11.51
N ALA A 329 -25.87 -10.31 -11.57
CA ALA A 329 -27.14 -10.55 -10.89
C ALA A 329 -28.29 -10.06 -11.77
N TYR A 330 -29.42 -10.77 -11.71
CA TYR A 330 -30.65 -10.42 -12.40
C TYR A 330 -31.87 -10.85 -11.59
N VAL A 331 -33.01 -10.24 -11.86
CA VAL A 331 -34.28 -10.65 -11.25
C VAL A 331 -34.80 -11.87 -11.99
N SER A 332 -34.91 -13.00 -11.30
CA SER A 332 -35.44 -14.23 -11.90
C SER A 332 -36.95 -14.36 -11.72
N THR A 333 -37.51 -13.83 -10.62
CA THR A 333 -38.95 -13.91 -10.35
C THR A 333 -39.45 -12.72 -9.53
N ILE A 334 -40.63 -12.21 -9.88
CA ILE A 334 -41.40 -11.24 -9.08
C ILE A 334 -42.80 -11.79 -8.84
N ASN A 335 -43.17 -11.97 -7.57
CA ASN A 335 -44.50 -12.41 -7.15
C ASN A 335 -45.21 -11.30 -6.35
N THR A 336 -46.37 -10.85 -6.84
CA THR A 336 -47.18 -9.78 -6.22
C THR A 336 -48.32 -10.31 -5.35
N ARG A 337 -48.45 -11.64 -5.18
CA ARG A 337 -49.47 -12.22 -4.28
C ARG A 337 -49.14 -11.90 -2.82
N GLU A 338 -50.18 -11.80 -2.01
CA GLU A 338 -50.06 -11.75 -0.55
C GLU A 338 -49.64 -13.15 -0.06
N GLU A 339 -48.65 -13.20 0.83
CA GLU A 339 -48.29 -14.43 1.52
C GLU A 339 -49.22 -14.51 2.74
N ASN A 340 -50.14 -15.50 2.73
CA ASN A 340 -51.09 -15.76 3.82
C ASN A 340 -50.41 -16.36 5.04
#